data_AF-A0A3L8BV29-F1
#
_entry.id   AF-A0A3L8BV29-F1
#
_cell.length_a   1.000
_cell.length_b   1.000
_cell.length_c   1.000
_cell.angle_alpha   90.00
_cell.angle_beta   90.00
_cell.angle_gamma   90.00
#
_symmetry.space_group_name_H-M   'P 1'
#
loop_
_entity.id
_entity.type
_entity.pdbx_description
1 polymer ?
#
loop_
_entity_poly.entity_id
_entity_poly.type
_entity_poly.pdbx_seq_one_letter_code
_entity_poly.pdbx_strand_id
1 'polypeptide(L)' 'MDCQMPIMDGFEATRRIRNSDFSYRDIPIIAVTANAMSEDRHLCIQAGMNDYLCKPIDAQVLNRKVIYWANRPAKSRVAM' A
#
# COMPACT_ATOMS: atom_id res chain seq x y z
N MET A 1 -0.43 -5.11 1.48
CA MET A 1 -0.64 -4.85 2.91
C MET A 1 -2.06 -5.25 3.23
N ASP A 2 -2.26 -6.24 4.09
CA ASP A 2 -3.59 -6.57 4.58
C ASP A 2 -4.07 -5.48 5.54
N CYS A 3 -5.23 -4.87 5.26
CA CYS A 3 -5.79 -3.83 6.13
C CYS A 3 -6.21 -4.40 7.49
N GLN A 4 -6.67 -5.65 7.53
CA GLN A 4 -7.18 -6.30 8.73
C GLN A 4 -6.18 -7.34 9.23
N MET A 5 -5.37 -6.95 10.20
CA MET A 5 -4.38 -7.81 10.86
C MET A 5 -4.53 -7.73 12.38
N PRO A 6 -4.28 -8.83 13.12
CA PRO A 6 -4.29 -8.80 14.58
C PRO A 6 -3.12 -7.98 15.13
N ILE A 7 -3.29 -7.44 16.35
CA ILE A 7 -2.29 -6.65 17.11
C ILE A 7 -1.98 -5.27 16.49
N MET A 8 -1.65 -5.21 15.19
CA MET A 8 -1.40 -3.98 14.44
C MET A 8 -2.03 -4.11 13.05
N ASP A 9 -2.93 -3.18 12.73
CA ASP A 9 -3.59 -3.17 11.43
C ASP A 9 -2.68 -2.66 10.30
N GLY A 10 -3.11 -2.89 9.05
CA GLY A 10 -2.34 -2.48 7.87
C GLY A 10 -2.21 -0.97 7.71
N PHE A 11 -3.13 -0.19 8.26
CA PHE A 11 -3.09 1.27 8.19
C PHE A 11 -1.97 1.81 9.09
N GLU A 12 -1.87 1.30 10.31
CA GLU A 12 -0.82 1.62 11.26
C GLU A 12 0.55 1.15 10.76
N ALA A 13 0.64 -0.08 10.25
CA ALA A 13 1.86 -0.58 9.63
C ALA A 13 2.32 0.33 8.47
N THR A 14 1.39 0.77 7.62
CA THR A 14 1.68 1.71 6.53
C THR A 14 2.16 3.06 7.07
N ARG A 15 1.49 3.64 8.07
CA ARG A 15 1.93 4.90 8.70
C ARG A 15 3.35 4.79 9.26
N ARG A 16 3.70 3.66 9.89
CA ARG A 16 5.06 3.42 10.40
C ARG A 16 6.08 3.34 9.26
N ILE A 17 5.77 2.64 8.16
CA ILE A 17 6.65 2.60 6.99
C ILE A 17 6.85 4.01 6.42
N ARG A 18 5.80 4.82 6.30
CA ARG A 18 5.90 6.21 5.82
C ARG A 18 6.69 7.14 6.75
N ASN A 19 6.78 6.81 8.03
CA ASN A 19 7.57 7.55 9.02
C ASN A 19 8.95 6.95 9.29
N SER A 20 9.31 5.85 8.62
CA SER A 20 10.64 5.24 8.71
C SER A 20 11.65 5.92 7.79
N ASP A 21 12.87 5.37 7.72
CA ASP A 21 13.97 5.91 6.91
C ASP A 21 13.57 6.18 5.46
N PHE A 22 14.27 7.14 4.86
CA PHE A 22 14.01 7.60 3.50
C PHE A 22 13.96 6.46 2.47
N SER A 23 14.77 5.42 2.65
CA SER A 23 14.80 4.23 1.78
C SER A 23 13.48 3.45 1.73
N TYR A 24 12.65 3.53 2.77
CA TYR A 24 11.40 2.77 2.89
C TYR A 24 10.16 3.64 2.68
N ARG A 25 10.27 4.95 2.94
CA ARG A 25 9.15 5.90 2.85
C ARG A 25 8.46 5.86 1.48
N ASP A 26 9.19 5.64 0.40
CA ASP A 26 8.65 5.65 -0.97
C ASP A 26 8.34 4.27 -1.56
N ILE A 27 8.48 3.19 -0.78
CA ILE A 27 8.14 1.84 -1.26
C ILE A 27 6.64 1.77 -1.62
N PRO A 28 6.27 1.27 -2.81
CA PRO A 28 4.86 1.09 -3.16
C PRO A 28 4.15 0.13 -2.21
N ILE A 29 3.02 0.57 -1.65
CA ILE A 29 2.16 -0.25 -0.79
C ILE A 29 0.80 -0.39 -1.45
N ILE A 30 0.44 -1.63 -1.81
CA ILE A 30 -0.90 -1.99 -2.31
C ILE A 30 -1.71 -2.54 -1.14
N ALA A 31 -2.81 -1.88 -0.80
CA ALA A 31 -3.76 -2.32 0.21
C ALA A 31 -4.48 -3.60 -0.23
N VAL A 32 -4.85 -4.45 0.72
CA VAL A 32 -5.72 -5.61 0.51
C VAL A 32 -6.81 -5.51 1.56
N THR A 33 -8.04 -5.18 1.14
CA THR A 33 -9.19 -5.01 2.03
C THR A 33 -10.31 -5.99 1.69
N ALA A 34 -11.12 -6.37 2.68
CA ALA A 34 -12.35 -7.13 2.46
C ALA A 34 -13.49 -6.27 1.91
N ASN A 35 -13.43 -4.94 2.06
CA ASN A 35 -14.51 -4.05 1.68
C ASN A 35 -14.03 -3.01 0.66
N ALA A 36 -14.62 -3.03 -0.54
CA ALA A 36 -14.27 -2.13 -1.64
C ALA A 36 -14.92 -0.73 -1.52
N MET A 37 -15.67 -0.50 -0.45
CA MET A 37 -16.48 0.70 -0.27
C MET A 37 -15.61 1.96 -0.15
N SER A 38 -16.19 3.09 -0.52
CA SER A 38 -15.53 4.41 -0.61
C SER A 38 -14.79 4.83 0.67
N GLU A 39 -15.28 4.40 1.84
CA GLU A 39 -14.71 4.72 3.15
C GLU A 39 -13.36 4.03 3.38
N ASP A 40 -13.26 2.72 3.09
CA ASP A 40 -12.01 1.96 3.18
C ASP A 40 -10.94 2.50 2.23
N ARG A 41 -11.37 2.92 1.03
CA ARG A 41 -10.48 3.56 0.06
C ARG A 41 -9.90 4.86 0.62
N HIS A 42 -10.73 5.65 1.31
CA HIS A 42 -10.28 6.91 1.90
C HIS A 42 -9.25 6.66 3.02
N LEU A 43 -9.50 5.69 3.89
CA LEU A 43 -8.56 5.28 4.95
C LEU A 43 -7.23 4.77 4.39
N CYS A 44 -7.25 4.00 3.30
CA CYS A 44 -6.03 3.52 2.64
C CYS A 44 -5.18 4.69 2.13
N ILE A 45 -5.81 5.67 1.47
CA ILE A 45 -5.14 6.85 0.94
C ILE A 45 -4.56 7.69 2.08
N GLN A 46 -5.34 7.94 3.15
CA GLN A 46 -4.86 8.70 4.31
C GLN A 46 -3.69 8.03 5.02
N ALA A 47 -3.66 6.69 5.08
CA ALA A 47 -2.53 5.95 5.64
C ALA A 47 -1.26 6.03 4.77
N GLY A 48 -1.37 6.48 3.51
CA GLY A 48 -0.26 6.62 2.56
C GLY A 48 -0.08 5.39 1.66
N MET A 49 -1.11 4.57 1.46
CA MET A 49 -1.08 3.46 0.51
C MET A 49 -1.24 3.98 -0.93
N ASN A 50 -0.60 3.32 -1.88
CA ASN A 50 -0.51 3.76 -3.27
C ASN A 50 -1.65 3.24 -4.13
N ASP A 51 -2.18 2.07 -3.78
CA ASP A 51 -3.22 1.37 -4.53
C ASP A 51 -3.93 0.37 -3.60
N TYR A 52 -4.95 -0.31 -4.10
CA TYR A 52 -5.73 -1.29 -3.34
C TYR A 52 -6.20 -2.47 -4.20
N LEU A 53 -6.54 -3.55 -3.51
CA LEU A 53 -7.13 -4.80 -3.99
C LEU A 53 -8.22 -5.22 -3.02
N CYS A 54 -9.30 -5.79 -3.55
CA CYS A 54 -10.39 -6.34 -2.74
C CYS A 54 -10.19 -7.85 -2.57
N LYS A 55 -10.56 -8.37 -1.41
CA LYS A 55 -10.67 -9.81 -1.14
C LYS A 55 -12.04 -10.30 -1.66
N PRO A 56 -12.14 -11.51 -2.23
CA PRO A 56 -11.03 -12.42 -2.57
C PRO A 56 -10.16 -11.86 -3.71
N ILE A 57 -8.86 -12.13 -3.65
CA ILE A 57 -7.88 -11.54 -4.57
C ILE A 57 -7.95 -12.23 -5.93
N ASP A 58 -8.15 -11.44 -6.99
CA ASP A 58 -7.95 -11.88 -8.37
C ASP A 58 -6.46 -11.86 -8.72
N ALA A 59 -5.92 -13.02 -9.12
CA ALA A 59 -4.50 -13.19 -9.43
C ALA A 59 -4.03 -12.37 -10.65
N GLN A 60 -4.89 -12.18 -11.65
CA GLN A 60 -4.58 -11.38 -12.83
C GLN A 60 -4.51 -9.90 -12.47
N VAL A 61 -5.45 -9.41 -11.64
CA VAL A 61 -5.43 -8.02 -11.14
C VAL A 61 -4.20 -7.78 -10.27
N LEU A 62 -3.88 -8.72 -9.37
CA LEU A 62 -2.68 -8.65 -8.53
C LEU A 62 -1.41 -8.55 -9.39
N ASN A 63 -1.26 -9.44 -10.37
CA ASN A 63 -0.07 -9.47 -11.24
C ASN A 63 0.11 -8.15 -11.98
N ARG A 64 -0.97 -7.60 -12.56
CA ARG A 64 -0.93 -6.28 -13.22
C ARG A 64 -0.46 -5.16 -12.30
N LYS A 65 -0.99 -5.09 -11.07
CA LYS A 65 -0.60 -4.06 -10.10
C LYS A 65 0.84 -4.21 -9.64
N VAL A 66 1.29 -5.43 -9.37
CA VAL A 66 2.68 -5.71 -8.97
C VAL A 66 3.64 -5.29 -10.08
N ILE A 67 3.41 -5.71 -11.32
CA ILE A 67 4.24 -5.32 -12.48
C ILE A 67 4.27 -3.80 -12.63
N TYR A 68 3.11 -3.14 -12.52
CA TYR A 68 3.01 -1.68 -12.64
C TYR A 68 3.81 -0.94 -11.57
N TRP A 69 3.72 -1.35 -10.31
CA TRP A 69 4.42 -0.69 -9.21
C TRP A 69 5.90 -1.08 -9.09
N ALA A 70 6.28 -2.29 -9.48
CA ALA A 70 7.67 -2.74 -9.49
C ALA A 70 8.52 -2.04 -10.55
N ASN A 71 7.91 -1.66 -11.68
CA ASN A 71 8.60 -0.97 -12.78
C ASN A 71 8.58 0.56 -12.64
N ARG A 72 8.00 1.10 -11.56
CA ARG A 72 8.05 2.54 -11.33
C ARG A 72 9.40 2.93 -10.76
N PRO A 73 10.09 3.93 -11.34
CA PRO A 73 11.27 4.49 -10.70
C PRO A 73 10.85 5.03 -9.33
N ALA A 74 11.57 4.63 -8.29
CA ALA A 74 11.44 5.25 -6.97
C ALA A 74 11.58 6.76 -7.16
N LYS A 75 10.75 7.56 -6.46
CA LYS A 75 10.91 9.02 -6.48
C LYS A 75 12.38 9.32 -6.19
N SER A 76 12.99 10.09 -7.08
CA SER A 76 14.43 10.35 -7.13
C SER A 76 14.99 10.52 -5.72
N ARG A 77 15.90 9.61 -5.34
CA ARG A 77 16.66 9.68 -4.10
C ARG A 77 17.57 10.90 -4.21
N VAL A 78 17.05 12.09 -3.94
CA VAL A 78 17.91 13.25 -3.71
C VAL A 78 18.60 12.94 -2.39
N ALA A 79 19.82 12.42 -2.49
CA ALA A 79 20.76 12.41 -1.39
C ALA A 79 20.97 13.88 -1.00
N MET A 80 20.47 14.23 0.19
CA MET A 80 20.89 15.44 0.88
C MET A 80 22.11 15.11 1.72
#